data_AF-A0A349KHL9-F1
#
_entry.id   AF-A0A349KHL9-F1
#
_cell.length_a   1.000
_cell.length_b   1.000
_cell.length_c   1.000
_cell.angle_alpha   90.00
_cell.angle_beta   90.00
_cell.angle_gamma   90.00
#
_symmetry.space_group_name_H-M   'P 1'
#
loop_
_entity.id
_entity.type
_entity.pdbx_description
1 polymer ?
#
loop_
_entity_poly.entity_id
_entity_poly.type
_entity_poly.pdbx_seq_one_letter_code
_entity_poly.pdbx_strand_id
1 'polypeptide(L)'
;WASLFTDDVQTLASAKGYLQFVGPFFAFQGIGLSLFFASQGAGRMTWPLIAAAVRLMIGIGGGAVLLYGYDASLNMIYLASGIAMVANGIITAGALKMGMWQR
;
A
#
# COMPACT_ATOMS: atom_id res chain seq x y z
N TRP A 1 3.91 -18.27 -9.22
CA TRP A 1 2.53 -17.77 -9.02
C TRP A 1 1.99 -17.18 -10.31
N ALA A 2 2.58 -16.12 -10.87
CA ALA A 2 2.06 -15.49 -12.08
C ALA A 2 1.95 -16.46 -13.29
N SER A 3 2.85 -17.44 -13.38
CA SER A 3 2.82 -18.52 -14.39
C SER A 3 1.62 -19.47 -14.30
N LEU A 4 0.81 -19.38 -13.24
CA LEU A 4 -0.47 -20.12 -13.15
C LEU A 4 -1.58 -19.44 -13.95
N PHE A 5 -1.39 -18.17 -14.33
CA PHE A 5 -2.42 -17.33 -14.96
C PHE A 5 -2.05 -16.91 -16.39
N THR A 6 -0.77 -16.96 -16.75
CA THR A 6 -0.29 -16.55 -18.07
C THR A 6 1.10 -17.12 -18.36
N ASP A 7 1.38 -17.36 -19.65
CA ASP A 7 2.71 -17.72 -20.16
C ASP A 7 3.41 -16.55 -20.87
N ASP A 8 2.79 -15.36 -20.92
CA ASP A 8 3.39 -14.19 -21.55
C ASP A 8 4.62 -13.69 -20.77
N VAL A 9 5.77 -13.68 -21.44
CA VAL A 9 7.07 -13.38 -20.83
C VAL A 9 7.12 -11.97 -20.25
N GLN A 10 6.49 -10.99 -20.90
CA GLN A 10 6.50 -9.59 -20.44
C GLN A 10 5.67 -9.41 -19.17
N THR A 11 4.51 -10.07 -19.11
CA THR A 11 3.63 -10.06 -17.93
C THR A 11 4.30 -10.77 -16.75
N LEU A 12 4.97 -11.89 -16.98
CA LEU A 12 5.73 -12.59 -15.93
C LEU A 12 6.91 -11.76 -15.40
N ALA A 13 7.63 -11.06 -16.28
CA ALA A 13 8.70 -10.15 -15.89
C ALA A 13 8.18 -8.98 -15.04
N SER A 14 7.03 -8.42 -15.43
CA SER A 14 6.35 -7.34 -14.69
C SER A 14 5.90 -7.80 -13.30
N ALA A 15 5.29 -8.99 -13.20
CA ALA A 15 4.86 -9.56 -11.92
C ALA A 15 6.05 -9.85 -10.98
N LYS A 16 7.16 -10.35 -11.52
CA LYS A 16 8.41 -10.53 -10.77
C LYS A 16 8.94 -9.19 -10.27
N GLY A 17 9.02 -8.18 -11.15
CA GLY A 17 9.45 -6.83 -10.80
C GLY A 17 8.60 -6.22 -9.70
N TYR A 18 7.27 -6.28 -9.83
CA TYR A 18 6.33 -5.83 -8.81
C TYR A 18 6.63 -6.45 -7.43
N LEU A 19 6.81 -7.77 -7.36
CA LEU A 19 7.12 -8.45 -6.10
C LEU A 19 8.49 -8.07 -5.52
N GLN A 20 9.49 -7.82 -6.36
CA GLN A 20 10.81 -7.36 -5.88
C GLN A 20 10.74 -5.96 -5.27
N PHE A 21 9.95 -5.06 -5.85
CA PHE A 21 9.77 -3.70 -5.34
C PHE A 21 8.85 -3.65 -4.11
N VAL A 22 7.70 -4.32 -4.19
CA VAL A 22 6.63 -4.20 -3.19
C VAL A 22 6.78 -5.22 -2.05
N GLY A 23 7.42 -6.35 -2.32
CA GLY A 23 7.62 -7.46 -1.39
C GLY A 23 8.08 -7.03 0.01
N PRO A 24 9.14 -6.22 0.15
CA PRO A 24 9.61 -5.73 1.45
C PRO A 24 8.57 -4.95 2.25
N PHE A 25 7.58 -4.35 1.60
CA PHE A 25 6.58 -3.48 2.23
C PHE A 25 5.28 -4.21 2.62
N PHE A 26 5.12 -5.50 2.28
CA PHE A 26 3.92 -6.26 2.64
C PHE A 26 3.68 -6.35 4.16
N ALA A 27 4.73 -6.27 4.98
CA ALA A 27 4.58 -6.22 6.44
C ALA A 27 3.72 -5.02 6.89
N PHE A 28 3.95 -3.83 6.31
CA PHE A 28 3.15 -2.63 6.60
C PHE A 28 1.71 -2.77 6.11
N GLN A 29 1.53 -3.43 4.96
CA GLN A 29 0.21 -3.75 4.45
C GLN A 29 -0.57 -4.65 5.42
N GLY A 30 0.08 -5.69 5.94
CA GLY A 30 -0.50 -6.60 6.93
C GLY A 30 -0.89 -5.86 8.21
N ILE A 31 0.00 -5.03 8.76
CA ILE A 31 -0.28 -4.20 9.95
C ILE A 31 -1.52 -3.33 9.72
N GLY A 32 -1.55 -2.59 8.62
CA GLY A 32 -2.67 -1.70 8.32
C GLY A 32 -3.99 -2.46 8.16
N LEU A 33 -3.99 -3.63 7.53
CA LEU A 33 -5.19 -4.45 7.36
C LEU A 33 -5.69 -5.03 8.69
N SER A 34 -4.80 -5.57 9.51
CA SER A 34 -5.13 -6.11 10.83
C SER A 34 -5.75 -5.04 11.73
N LEU A 35 -5.14 -3.85 11.78
CA LEU A 35 -5.65 -2.74 12.58
C LEU A 35 -6.93 -2.12 11.99
N PHE A 36 -7.11 -2.15 10.67
CA PHE A 36 -8.36 -1.76 10.02
C PHE A 36 -9.51 -2.65 10.49
N PHE A 37 -9.34 -3.98 10.53
CA PHE A 37 -10.36 -4.90 11.04
C PHE A 37 -10.57 -4.77 12.55
N ALA A 38 -9.51 -4.62 13.35
CA ALA A 38 -9.65 -4.35 14.78
C ALA A 38 -10.47 -3.08 15.05
N SER A 39 -10.21 -2.03 14.26
CA SER A 39 -10.93 -0.75 14.37
C SER A 39 -12.38 -0.83 13.93
N GLN A 40 -12.70 -1.66 12.93
CA GLN A 40 -14.09 -1.97 12.57
C GLN A 40 -14.82 -2.68 13.71
N GLY A 41 -14.20 -3.70 14.31
CA GLY A 41 -14.77 -4.39 15.47
C GLY A 41 -14.97 -3.48 16.69
N ALA A 42 -14.10 -2.48 16.85
CA ALA A 42 -14.19 -1.47 17.90
C ALA A 42 -15.14 -0.28 17.57
N GLY A 43 -15.68 -0.20 16.35
CA GLY A 43 -16.52 0.92 15.89
C GLY A 43 -15.79 2.26 15.74
N ARG A 44 -14.46 2.24 15.57
CA ARG A 44 -13.59 3.44 15.55
C ARG A 44 -12.78 3.53 14.26
N MET A 45 -13.45 3.85 13.15
CA MET A 45 -12.85 3.80 11.80
C MET A 45 -12.15 5.07 11.31
N THR A 46 -12.13 6.15 12.10
CA THR A 46 -11.61 7.46 11.64
C THR A 46 -10.16 7.38 11.15
N TRP A 47 -9.26 6.81 11.96
CA TRP A 47 -7.84 6.65 11.60
C TRP A 47 -7.60 5.68 10.45
N PRO A 48 -8.23 4.48 10.42
CA PRO A 48 -8.14 3.61 9.26
C PRO A 48 -8.66 4.23 7.96
N LEU A 49 -9.70 5.08 8.01
CA LEU A 49 -10.20 5.78 6.83
C LEU A 49 -9.22 6.84 6.33
N ILE A 50 -8.60 7.61 7.24
CA ILE A 50 -7.54 8.56 6.90
C ILE A 50 -6.35 7.81 6.26
N ALA A 51 -5.93 6.69 6.84
CA ALA A 51 -4.86 5.87 6.29
C ALA A 51 -5.19 5.38 4.87
N ALA A 52 -6.41 4.91 4.63
CA ALA A 52 -6.89 4.49 3.32
C ALA A 52 -6.93 5.64 2.31
N ALA A 53 -7.40 6.82 2.72
CA ALA A 53 -7.41 8.02 1.87
C ALA A 53 -5.99 8.46 1.49
N VAL A 54 -5.06 8.51 2.46
CA VAL A 54 -3.65 8.82 2.19
C VAL A 54 -3.02 7.78 1.27
N ARG A 55 -3.29 6.50 1.49
CA ARG A 55 -2.85 5.42 0.61
C ARG A 55 -3.31 5.63 -0.83
N LEU A 56 -4.58 5.99 -1.04
CA LEU A 56 -5.12 6.27 -2.36
C LEU A 56 -4.45 7.48 -3.01
N MET A 57 -4.27 8.57 -2.25
CA MET A 57 -3.58 9.76 -2.75
C MET A 57 -2.13 9.46 -3.17
N ILE A 58 -1.41 8.64 -2.40
CA ILE A 58 -0.05 8.22 -2.76
C ILE A 58 -0.06 7.30 -3.97
N GLY A 59 -0.95 6.29 -4.00
CA GLY A 59 -1.00 5.32 -5.10
C GLY A 59 -1.36 5.96 -6.43
N ILE A 60 -2.38 6.82 -6.46
CA ILE A 60 -2.87 7.48 -7.67
C ILE A 60 -2.05 8.74 -7.96
N GLY A 61 -2.02 9.68 -7.01
CA GLY A 61 -1.35 10.96 -7.20
C GLY A 61 0.16 10.83 -7.21
N GLY A 62 0.74 10.17 -6.20
CA GLY A 62 2.18 9.89 -6.16
C GLY A 62 2.63 9.01 -7.33
N GLY A 63 1.85 8.00 -7.69
CA GLY A 63 2.09 7.15 -8.87
C GLY A 63 2.11 7.96 -10.17
N ALA A 64 1.13 8.84 -10.38
CA ALA A 64 1.09 9.71 -11.56
C ALA A 64 2.28 10.67 -11.61
N VAL A 65 2.62 11.32 -10.49
CA VAL A 65 3.77 12.23 -10.42
C VAL A 65 5.08 11.50 -10.74
N LEU A 66 5.30 10.30 -10.18
CA LEU A 66 6.51 9.53 -10.44
C LEU A 66 6.57 9.03 -11.89
N LEU A 67 5.43 8.58 -12.44
CA LEU A 67 5.34 8.08 -13.81
C LEU A 67 5.56 9.17 -14.87
N TYR A 68 4.94 10.34 -14.70
CA TYR A 68 5.01 11.41 -15.71
C TYR A 68 6.15 12.41 -15.47
N GLY A 69 6.68 12.48 -14.25
CA GLY A 69 7.68 13.49 -13.86
C GLY A 69 9.14 13.03 -13.85
N TYR A 70 9.41 11.72 -13.72
CA TYR A 70 10.78 11.21 -13.59
C TYR A 70 11.13 10.22 -14.71
N ASP A 71 10.33 9.17 -14.87
CA ASP A 71 10.50 8.18 -15.93
C ASP A 71 9.19 7.40 -16.14
N ALA A 72 8.81 7.16 -17.39
CA ALA A 72 7.56 6.48 -17.77
C ALA A 72 7.66 4.95 -17.58
N SER A 73 8.22 4.53 -16.45
CA SER A 73 8.51 3.14 -16.12
C SER A 73 7.51 2.58 -15.11
N LEU A 74 7.11 1.31 -15.30
CA LEU A 74 6.28 0.57 -14.35
C LEU A 74 6.90 0.49 -12.94
N ASN A 75 8.23 0.56 -12.85
CA ASN A 75 8.93 0.56 -11.56
C ASN A 75 8.51 1.72 -10.66
N MET A 76 8.17 2.88 -11.24
CA MET A 76 7.68 4.04 -10.50
C MET A 76 6.32 3.80 -9.86
N ILE A 77 5.45 3.07 -10.57
CA ILE A 77 4.14 2.67 -10.05
C ILE A 77 4.29 1.64 -8.92
N TYR A 78 5.25 0.72 -9.06
CA TYR A 78 5.55 -0.27 -8.02
C TYR A 78 6.10 0.41 -6.75
N LEU A 79 7.01 1.38 -6.92
CA LEU A 79 7.54 2.17 -5.82
C LEU A 79 6.43 2.97 -5.12
N ALA A 80 5.56 3.66 -5.88
CA ALA A 80 4.41 4.37 -5.32
C ALA A 80 3.50 3.45 -4.50
N SER A 81 3.27 2.23 -4.99
CA SER A 81 2.49 1.21 -4.28
C SER A 81 3.15 0.79 -2.97
N GLY A 82 4.48 0.60 -2.96
CA GLY A 82 5.26 0.34 -1.76
C GLY A 82 5.17 1.47 -0.72
N ILE A 83 5.34 2.72 -1.16
CA ILE A 83 5.20 3.91 -0.30
C ILE A 83 3.79 4.00 0.29
N ALA A 84 2.76 3.70 -0.51
CA ALA A 84 1.38 3.69 -0.05
C ALA A 84 1.14 2.62 1.03
N MET A 85 1.75 1.43 0.91
CA MET A 85 1.70 0.40 1.95
C MET A 85 2.35 0.85 3.25
N VAL A 86 3.54 1.46 3.17
CA VAL A 86 4.26 2.00 4.33
C VAL A 86 3.44 3.08 5.03
N ALA A 87 2.92 4.05 4.28
CA ALA A 87 2.08 5.11 4.81
C ALA A 87 0.84 4.54 5.51
N ASN A 88 0.14 3.60 4.88
CA ASN A 88 -1.03 2.94 5.46
C ASN A 88 -0.70 2.24 6.79
N GLY A 89 0.40 1.47 6.83
CA GLY A 89 0.84 0.78 8.04
C GLY A 89 1.25 1.74 9.16
N ILE A 90 2.06 2.75 8.85
CA ILE A 90 2.57 3.72 9.85
C ILE A 90 1.43 4.58 10.40
N ILE A 91 0.54 5.11 9.57
CA ILE A 91 -0.59 5.94 10.03
C ILE A 91 -1.48 5.13 10.97
N THR A 92 -1.86 3.91 10.57
CA THR A 92 -2.77 3.09 11.36
C THR A 92 -2.12 2.60 12.65
N ALA A 93 -0.83 2.23 12.62
CA ALA A 93 -0.10 1.84 13.83
C ALA A 93 0.17 3.03 14.76
N GLY A 94 0.52 4.20 14.21
CA GLY A 94 0.75 5.43 14.96
C GLY A 94 -0.51 5.92 15.67
N ALA A 95 -1.69 5.68 15.08
CA ALA A 95 -2.97 5.99 15.69
C ALA A 95 -3.21 5.28 17.04
N LEU A 96 -2.59 4.12 17.27
CA LEU A 96 -2.65 3.46 18.58
C LEU A 96 -2.12 4.36 19.71
N LYS A 97 -1.01 5.06 19.47
CA LYS A 97 -0.45 6.01 20.44
C LYS A 97 -1.32 7.26 20.63
N MET A 98 -2.10 7.63 19.61
CA MET A 98 -3.02 8.77 19.63
C MET A 98 -4.38 8.43 20.23
N GLY A 99 -4.53 7.25 20.84
CA GLY A 99 -5.78 6.85 21.49
C GLY A 99 -6.88 6.47 20.50
N MET A 100 -6.54 5.80 19.38
CA MET A 100 -7.50 5.33 18.37
C MET A 100 -8.74 4.61 18.94
N TRP A 101 -8.59 3.92 20.08
CA TRP A 101 -9.69 3.21 20.76
C TRP A 101 -10.07 3.83 22.10
N GLN A 102 -9.51 4.99 22.44
CA GLN A 102 -9.87 5.71 23.66
C GLN A 102 -11.17 6.51 23.43
N ARG A 103 -11.94 6.65 24.51
CA ARG A 103 -13.35 7.04 24.49
C ARG A 103 -13.59 8.39 23.83
#